data_AF-O80572-F1
#
_entry.id   AF-O80572-F1
#
_cell.length_a   1.000
_cell.length_b   1.000
_cell.length_c   1.000
_cell.angle_alpha   90.00
_cell.angle_beta   90.00
_cell.angle_gamma   90.00
#
_symmetry.space_group_name_H-M   'P 1'
#
loop_
_entity.id
_entity.type
_entity.pdbx_description
1 polymer ?
#
loop_
_entity_poly.entity_id
_entity_poly.type
_entity_poly.pdbx_seq_one_letter_code
_entity_poly.pdbx_strand_id
1 'polypeptide(L)'
;MSYLLRRNKFVALLKRQSLIFPITSTEAKTLINPDPNIPQFQNPCSIFRIAHYATQSSKFPEYEMPTVTWGVIQGKKEKLVNRVKICDYLKGLGIITDELESIELPSTIEVMCERVEFLQKLGLTIDDINEYPLMLGCSVRKNLIPVLAYLEKIGISRSKLGEFVKNYPQVLHASVVVELAPVVKFLRGLDVEKQDLGYVLMKYPELLGFKLEGTMSTSVAYLVSIGVSPRDIGPMVTQYPYLLGMRVGTMIKPLVDYLISIGLPKKIVARMLEKRSYIVGYNLEETVKPNVDCLISFGVKKELLPLLIAQYPQILGLPVKAKMSTQQYFFSLKLKIDPEGFARVVEKMPQIVSLKQNVIMKPIEFLLGRAFQVEDIAKMVVRCPQILCSRVELMKNSYYFYKTEMGRPMKELVEYPEYFTYSLESRIKPRYQKLQSKGIRSSLNWFLNCSDQRFEERLQGNFIDPDTEGPTFDMGGKLEMPGGEIVTDEEEDESDDEVLYRRTLTL
;
A
#
# COMPACT_ATOMS: atom_id res chain seq x y z
N MET A 1 10.47 -11.78 36.35
CA MET A 1 11.61 -11.04 35.76
C MET A 1 11.94 -11.64 34.40
N SER A 2 12.26 -10.76 33.43
CA SER A 2 12.72 -11.01 32.04
C SER A 2 11.81 -11.79 31.06
N TYR A 3 10.70 -11.17 30.64
CA TYR A 3 10.08 -11.42 29.32
C TYR A 3 10.66 -10.51 28.22
N LEU A 4 11.96 -10.20 28.26
CA LEU A 4 12.61 -9.27 27.30
C LEU A 4 13.61 -9.94 26.33
N LEU A 5 13.70 -11.27 26.32
CA LEU A 5 14.60 -12.03 25.43
C LEU A 5 13.90 -12.56 24.17
N ARG A 6 13.25 -11.71 23.35
CA ARG A 6 12.87 -12.10 21.96
C ARG A 6 13.01 -10.99 20.90
N ARG A 7 13.77 -9.92 21.16
CA ARG A 7 13.98 -8.86 20.14
C ARG A 7 15.10 -9.13 19.12
N ASN A 8 15.95 -10.14 19.33
CA ASN A 8 17.13 -10.36 18.46
C ASN A 8 16.99 -11.43 17.35
N LYS A 9 15.83 -12.08 17.18
CA LYS A 9 15.62 -13.02 16.05
C LYS A 9 15.08 -12.36 14.76
N PHE A 10 14.61 -11.11 14.82
CA PHE A 10 14.09 -10.41 13.63
C PHE A 10 15.15 -10.05 12.59
N VAL A 11 16.43 -9.97 12.97
CA VAL A 11 17.53 -9.64 12.02
C VAL A 11 17.89 -10.84 11.13
N ALA A 12 17.55 -12.07 11.51
CA ALA A 12 17.93 -13.26 10.75
C ALA A 12 17.02 -13.58 9.55
N LEU A 13 15.77 -13.10 9.53
CA LEU A 13 14.80 -13.48 8.50
C LEU A 13 15.03 -12.77 7.14
N LEU A 14 15.77 -11.67 7.11
CA LEU A 14 16.04 -10.90 5.89
C LEU A 14 17.18 -11.46 5.01
N LYS A 15 17.85 -12.56 5.42
CA LYS A 15 19.03 -13.08 4.71
C LYS A 15 18.88 -14.44 4.01
N ARG A 16 17.67 -15.01 3.88
CA ARG A 16 17.46 -16.21 3.05
C ARG A 16 16.79 -15.86 1.72
N GLN A 17 17.57 -15.28 0.82
CA GLN A 17 17.33 -15.35 -0.63
C GLN A 17 18.27 -16.39 -1.25
N SER A 18 17.78 -16.98 -2.35
CA SER A 18 18.44 -17.84 -3.34
C SER A 18 18.92 -19.23 -2.91
N LEU A 19 18.02 -20.21 -3.06
CA LEU A 19 18.40 -21.55 -3.52
C LEU A 19 17.67 -21.83 -4.83
N ILE A 20 18.40 -21.70 -5.93
CA ILE A 20 18.05 -22.16 -7.27
C ILE A 20 18.77 -23.49 -7.45
N PHE A 21 18.05 -24.59 -7.74
CA PHE A 21 18.64 -25.79 -8.32
C PHE A 21 17.72 -26.38 -9.40
N PRO A 22 18.30 -27.00 -10.46
CA PRO A 22 17.74 -26.98 -11.80
C PRO A 22 16.94 -28.23 -12.18
N ILE A 23 16.12 -28.03 -13.22
CA ILE A 23 15.37 -29.05 -13.95
C ILE A 23 16.35 -29.84 -14.84
N THR A 24 16.38 -31.16 -14.69
CA THR A 24 16.92 -32.09 -15.70
C THR A 24 15.88 -33.16 -16.00
N SER A 25 15.24 -33.00 -17.14
CA SER A 25 14.50 -34.01 -17.87
C SER A 25 15.46 -34.79 -18.77
N THR A 26 15.41 -36.12 -18.72
CA THR A 26 15.47 -37.06 -19.87
C THR A 26 15.66 -38.48 -19.31
N GLU A 27 14.70 -39.37 -19.57
CA GLU A 27 14.92 -40.53 -20.44
C GLU A 27 13.66 -41.37 -20.55
N ALA A 28 13.26 -41.60 -21.80
CA ALA A 28 12.20 -42.48 -22.24
C ALA A 28 12.75 -43.90 -22.48
N LYS A 29 11.92 -44.92 -22.22
CA LYS A 29 11.92 -46.26 -22.83
C LYS A 29 10.66 -46.99 -22.34
N THR A 30 9.57 -46.98 -23.11
CA THR A 30 9.17 -47.95 -24.16
C THR A 30 8.74 -49.33 -23.65
N LEU A 31 7.51 -49.68 -24.08
CA LEU A 31 7.07 -50.95 -24.68
C LEU A 31 6.36 -52.01 -23.80
N ILE A 32 5.11 -52.29 -24.21
CA ILE A 32 4.46 -53.62 -24.47
C ILE A 32 3.03 -53.74 -23.87
N ASN A 33 2.05 -53.63 -24.80
CA ASN A 33 0.69 -54.23 -24.78
C ASN A 33 0.80 -55.76 -24.95
N PRO A 34 -0.14 -56.62 -24.50
CA PRO A 34 -1.51 -56.72 -25.09
C PRO A 34 -2.56 -57.14 -24.01
N ASP A 35 -3.85 -57.43 -24.20
CA ASP A 35 -4.71 -57.80 -25.34
C ASP A 35 -6.20 -57.69 -24.86
N PRO A 36 -7.20 -57.77 -25.75
CA PRO A 36 -8.56 -57.28 -25.56
C PRO A 36 -9.57 -58.36 -25.17
N ASN A 37 -10.71 -57.95 -24.61
CA ASN A 37 -11.99 -58.62 -24.81
C ASN A 37 -13.14 -57.67 -24.43
N ILE A 38 -13.82 -57.16 -25.45
CA ILE A 38 -15.18 -56.60 -25.37
C ILE A 38 -16.11 -57.68 -25.93
N PRO A 39 -17.24 -57.96 -25.27
CA PRO A 39 -18.49 -57.84 -26.01
C PRO A 39 -19.60 -57.16 -25.22
N GLN A 40 -20.35 -56.34 -25.97
CA GLN A 40 -21.63 -55.72 -25.65
C GLN A 40 -22.80 -56.70 -25.89
N PHE A 41 -23.96 -56.32 -25.34
CA PHE A 41 -25.36 -56.57 -25.79
C PHE A 41 -26.27 -57.57 -25.05
N GLN A 42 -27.29 -56.96 -24.43
CA GLN A 42 -28.75 -57.21 -24.54
C GLN A 42 -29.45 -58.39 -23.84
N ASN A 43 -30.30 -58.00 -22.86
CA ASN A 43 -31.72 -58.34 -22.64
C ASN A 43 -32.14 -59.83 -22.37
N PRO A 44 -33.37 -60.08 -21.88
CA PRO A 44 -33.96 -59.64 -20.62
C PRO A 44 -34.60 -60.83 -19.85
N CYS A 45 -35.04 -60.58 -18.61
CA CYS A 45 -36.13 -61.29 -17.94
C CYS A 45 -36.03 -62.82 -17.71
N SER A 46 -35.53 -63.22 -16.53
CA SER A 46 -36.10 -64.37 -15.82
C SER A 46 -35.99 -64.24 -14.28
N ILE A 47 -37.08 -63.76 -13.69
CA ILE A 47 -37.71 -64.27 -12.46
C ILE A 47 -36.82 -64.36 -11.19
N PHE A 48 -36.88 -63.27 -10.44
CA PHE A 48 -37.20 -63.21 -9.00
C PHE A 48 -36.85 -64.43 -8.14
N ARG A 49 -35.66 -64.40 -7.53
CA ARG A 49 -35.50 -64.79 -6.12
C ARG A 49 -35.26 -63.52 -5.32
N ILE A 50 -36.36 -62.98 -4.78
CA ILE A 50 -36.35 -61.84 -3.86
C ILE A 50 -35.68 -62.32 -2.58
N ALA A 51 -34.37 -62.08 -2.48
CA ALA A 51 -33.69 -62.04 -1.21
C ALA A 51 -34.22 -60.80 -0.47
N HIS A 52 -34.83 -61.03 0.69
CA HIS A 52 -35.31 -60.01 1.60
C HIS A 52 -34.13 -59.16 2.09
N TYR A 53 -33.74 -58.15 1.32
CA TYR A 53 -32.99 -57.02 1.85
C TYR A 53 -34.01 -56.08 2.49
N ALA A 54 -34.25 -56.32 3.77
CA ALA A 54 -34.98 -55.39 4.62
C ALA A 54 -34.36 -54.00 4.46
N THR A 55 -35.21 -53.06 4.05
CA THR A 55 -34.93 -51.64 3.95
C THR A 55 -34.50 -51.10 5.31
N GLN A 56 -33.19 -50.98 5.53
CA GLN A 56 -32.69 -50.14 6.61
C GLN A 56 -32.89 -48.69 6.19
N SER A 57 -34.04 -48.15 6.59
CA SER A 57 -34.28 -46.71 6.71
C SER A 57 -33.06 -46.09 7.38
N SER A 58 -32.35 -45.22 6.67
CA SER A 58 -31.28 -44.38 7.17
C SER A 58 -31.84 -43.38 8.21
N LYS A 59 -32.09 -43.87 9.43
CA LYS A 59 -32.17 -43.00 10.59
C LYS A 59 -30.74 -42.56 10.87
N PHE A 60 -30.50 -41.26 10.81
CA PHE A 60 -29.31 -40.66 11.43
C PHE A 60 -29.16 -41.23 12.84
N PRO A 61 -27.92 -41.54 13.28
CA PRO A 61 -27.69 -42.23 14.54
C PRO A 61 -28.36 -41.44 15.66
N GLU A 62 -29.24 -42.14 16.38
CA GLU A 62 -29.82 -41.68 17.62
C GLU A 62 -28.66 -41.31 18.55
N TYR A 63 -28.74 -40.13 19.16
CA TYR A 63 -27.69 -39.59 20.02
C TYR A 63 -27.43 -40.57 21.17
N GLU A 64 -26.37 -41.37 21.05
CA GLU A 64 -25.84 -42.12 22.18
C GLU A 64 -25.23 -41.11 23.14
N MET A 65 -25.87 -40.96 24.29
CA MET A 65 -25.30 -40.23 25.41
C MET A 65 -23.94 -40.88 25.71
N PRO A 66 -22.81 -40.16 25.60
CA PRO A 66 -21.51 -40.77 25.74
C PRO A 66 -21.45 -41.46 27.09
N THR A 67 -21.10 -42.75 27.09
CA THR A 67 -20.84 -43.51 28.30
C THR A 67 -19.94 -42.66 29.16
N VAL A 68 -20.40 -42.32 30.37
CA VAL A 68 -19.58 -41.72 31.43
C VAL A 68 -18.60 -42.81 31.85
N THR A 69 -17.63 -43.10 30.98
CA THR A 69 -16.35 -43.59 31.42
C THR A 69 -15.88 -42.47 32.33
N TRP A 70 -16.00 -42.68 33.64
CA TRP A 70 -15.15 -42.02 34.60
C TRP A 70 -13.76 -42.17 34.00
N GLY A 71 -13.28 -41.13 33.33
CA GLY A 71 -11.98 -41.18 32.67
C GLY A 71 -11.05 -41.68 33.74
N VAL A 72 -10.47 -42.87 33.53
CA VAL A 72 -9.64 -43.54 34.52
C VAL A 72 -8.73 -42.45 35.07
N ILE A 73 -8.94 -42.04 36.33
CA ILE A 73 -8.18 -40.95 36.92
C ILE A 73 -6.78 -41.52 37.04
N GLN A 74 -5.98 -41.29 36.01
CA GLN A 74 -4.66 -41.87 35.91
C GLN A 74 -3.91 -41.50 37.17
N GLY A 75 -3.42 -42.51 37.89
CA GLY A 75 -2.57 -42.27 39.05
C GLY A 75 -1.37 -41.43 38.63
N LYS A 76 -0.78 -40.64 39.54
CA LYS A 76 0.41 -39.80 39.24
C LYS A 76 1.50 -40.58 38.49
N LYS A 77 1.67 -41.87 38.80
CA LYS A 77 2.61 -42.78 38.14
C LYS A 77 2.27 -43.06 36.67
N GLU A 78 1.01 -43.34 36.35
CA GLU A 78 0.55 -43.59 34.98
C GLU A 78 0.67 -42.34 34.10
N LYS A 79 0.32 -41.17 34.64
CA LYS A 79 0.51 -39.88 33.95
C LYS A 79 1.99 -39.67 33.58
N LEU A 80 2.92 -39.98 34.49
CA LEU A 80 4.35 -39.86 34.23
C LEU A 80 4.82 -40.84 33.15
N VAL A 81 4.36 -42.09 33.18
CA VAL A 81 4.70 -43.09 32.15
C VAL A 81 4.19 -42.68 30.77
N ASN A 82 2.93 -42.24 30.67
CA ASN A 82 2.35 -41.79 29.40
C ASN A 82 3.07 -40.55 28.87
N ARG A 83 3.46 -39.63 29.76
CA ARG A 83 4.26 -38.46 29.41
C ARG A 83 5.61 -38.85 28.79
N VAL A 84 6.33 -39.80 29.38
CA VAL A 84 7.60 -40.31 28.82
C VAL A 84 7.38 -40.89 27.43
N LYS A 85 6.37 -41.75 27.25
CA LYS A 85 6.07 -42.33 25.94
C LYS A 85 5.72 -41.28 24.87
N ILE A 86 4.96 -40.24 25.24
CA ILE A 86 4.64 -39.12 24.36
C ILE A 86 5.91 -38.36 23.98
N CYS A 87 6.79 -38.08 24.93
CA CYS A 87 8.06 -37.40 24.66
C CYS A 87 8.95 -38.23 23.73
N ASP A 88 9.03 -39.55 23.93
CA ASP A 88 9.82 -40.44 23.08
C ASP A 88 9.27 -40.48 21.64
N TYR A 89 7.95 -40.52 21.49
CA TYR A 89 7.28 -40.39 20.18
C TYR A 89 7.64 -39.06 19.49
N LEU A 90 7.50 -37.93 20.21
CA LEU A 90 7.80 -36.61 19.67
C LEU A 90 9.28 -36.50 19.26
N LYS A 91 10.20 -36.99 20.10
CA LYS A 91 11.64 -37.07 19.77
C LYS A 91 11.91 -37.93 18.54
N GLY A 92 11.18 -39.04 18.38
CA GLY A 92 11.27 -39.91 17.19
C GLY A 92 10.86 -39.21 15.89
N LEU A 93 9.99 -38.19 15.97
CA LEU A 93 9.65 -37.32 14.83
C LEU A 93 10.64 -36.17 14.62
N GLY A 94 11.57 -35.96 15.53
CA GLY A 94 12.47 -34.79 15.53
C GLY A 94 11.89 -33.55 16.24
N ILE A 95 10.84 -33.69 17.05
CA ILE A 95 10.26 -32.59 17.83
C ILE A 95 10.99 -32.43 19.16
N ILE A 96 11.40 -31.20 19.48
CA ILE A 96 12.07 -30.82 20.72
C ILE A 96 11.04 -30.70 21.85
N THR A 97 11.27 -31.42 22.95
CA THR A 97 10.31 -31.56 24.04
C THR A 97 10.57 -30.67 25.25
N ASP A 98 11.71 -29.96 25.29
CA ASP A 98 12.18 -29.25 26.49
C ASP A 98 11.18 -28.17 26.96
N GLU A 99 10.58 -27.42 26.03
CA GLU A 99 9.58 -26.40 26.37
C GLU A 99 8.23 -26.99 26.84
N LEU A 100 7.99 -28.28 26.53
CA LEU A 100 6.75 -28.97 26.90
C LEU A 100 6.74 -29.39 28.38
N GLU A 101 7.86 -29.29 29.09
CA GLU A 101 7.99 -29.63 30.52
C GLU A 101 6.96 -28.91 31.40
N SER A 102 6.68 -27.65 31.07
CA SER A 102 5.79 -26.78 31.83
C SER A 102 4.30 -26.97 31.54
N ILE A 103 3.93 -27.70 30.49
CA ILE A 103 2.53 -27.83 30.05
C ILE A 103 1.95 -29.22 30.32
N GLU A 104 0.63 -29.26 30.53
CA GLU A 104 -0.11 -30.51 30.58
C GLU A 104 -0.21 -31.12 29.18
N LEU A 105 0.36 -32.31 29.03
CA LEU A 105 0.30 -33.09 27.80
C LEU A 105 -0.94 -34.00 27.81
N PRO A 106 -1.45 -34.40 26.62
CA PRO A 106 -2.58 -35.33 26.52
C PRO A 106 -2.29 -36.66 27.23
N SER A 107 -3.35 -37.38 27.59
CA SER A 107 -3.27 -38.61 28.39
C SER A 107 -2.74 -39.83 27.62
N THR A 108 -2.75 -39.80 26.29
CA THR A 108 -2.32 -40.92 25.44
C THR A 108 -1.54 -40.45 24.22
N ILE A 109 -0.74 -41.37 23.64
CA ILE A 109 0.09 -41.10 22.46
C ILE A 109 -0.79 -40.84 21.24
N GLU A 110 -1.91 -41.54 21.09
CA GLU A 110 -2.83 -41.41 19.95
C GLU A 110 -3.38 -40.00 19.84
N VAL A 111 -3.71 -39.36 20.98
CA VAL A 111 -4.17 -37.96 21.00
C VAL A 111 -3.03 -37.01 20.61
N MET A 112 -1.78 -37.32 20.96
CA MET A 112 -0.64 -36.52 20.50
C MET A 112 -0.41 -36.71 19.00
N CYS A 113 -0.49 -37.93 18.48
CA CYS A 113 -0.42 -38.21 17.05
C CYS A 113 -1.47 -37.42 16.28
N GLU A 114 -2.73 -37.43 16.74
CA GLU A 114 -3.82 -36.65 16.13
C GLU A 114 -3.47 -35.15 16.06
N ARG A 115 -2.86 -34.58 17.10
CA ARG A 115 -2.43 -33.17 17.12
C ARG A 115 -1.33 -32.89 16.11
N VAL A 116 -0.29 -33.73 16.06
CA VAL A 116 0.83 -33.58 15.12
C VAL A 116 0.34 -33.71 13.68
N GLU A 117 -0.43 -34.75 13.37
CA GLU A 117 -0.99 -34.96 12.03
C GLU A 117 -1.90 -33.83 11.59
N PHE A 118 -2.70 -33.28 12.51
CA PHE A 118 -3.58 -32.15 12.21
C PHE A 118 -2.77 -30.90 11.84
N LEU A 119 -1.70 -30.61 12.59
CA LEU A 119 -0.80 -29.49 12.29
C LEU A 119 -0.07 -29.70 10.95
N GLN A 120 0.39 -30.91 10.67
CA GLN A 120 1.00 -31.25 9.38
C GLN A 120 0.01 -31.11 8.21
N LYS A 121 -1.25 -31.54 8.40
CA LYS A 121 -2.32 -31.35 7.40
C LYS A 121 -2.65 -29.87 7.15
N LEU A 122 -2.39 -29.00 8.12
CA LEU A 122 -2.50 -27.55 7.95
C LEU A 122 -1.35 -26.96 7.11
N GLY A 123 -0.27 -27.73 6.89
CA GLY A 123 0.92 -27.31 6.14
C GLY A 123 2.12 -26.93 7.01
N LEU A 124 2.08 -27.20 8.32
CA LEU A 124 3.21 -26.97 9.23
C LEU A 124 4.20 -28.13 9.16
N THR A 125 5.48 -27.81 8.99
CA THR A 125 6.58 -28.77 9.05
C THR A 125 6.97 -29.07 10.51
N ILE A 126 7.79 -30.10 10.72
CA ILE A 126 8.39 -30.38 12.03
C ILE A 126 9.24 -29.20 12.51
N ASP A 127 9.94 -28.51 11.60
CA ASP A 127 10.71 -27.31 11.92
C ASP A 127 9.81 -26.19 12.42
N ASP A 128 8.66 -25.96 11.78
CA ASP A 128 7.68 -24.95 12.21
C ASP A 128 7.10 -25.28 13.61
N ILE A 129 6.86 -26.56 13.89
CA ILE A 129 6.42 -27.02 15.22
C ILE A 129 7.54 -26.79 16.25
N ASN A 130 8.79 -27.03 15.89
CA ASN A 130 9.95 -26.78 16.76
C ASN A 130 10.19 -25.29 17.04
N GLU A 131 9.76 -24.38 16.16
CA GLU A 131 9.81 -22.94 16.42
C GLU A 131 8.82 -22.50 17.51
N TYR A 132 7.74 -23.26 17.70
CA TYR A 132 6.77 -23.04 18.79
C TYR A 132 6.13 -24.36 19.28
N PRO A 133 6.85 -25.19 20.07
CA PRO A 133 6.36 -26.51 20.48
C PRO A 133 5.08 -26.46 21.31
N LEU A 134 4.83 -25.35 22.00
CA LEU A 134 3.65 -25.15 22.85
C LEU A 134 2.31 -25.31 22.10
N MET A 135 2.27 -25.16 20.78
CA MET A 135 1.06 -25.44 19.99
C MET A 135 0.58 -26.89 20.11
N LEU A 136 1.48 -27.84 20.42
CA LEU A 136 1.12 -29.24 20.68
C LEU A 136 0.31 -29.40 21.97
N GLY A 137 0.30 -28.41 22.86
CA GLY A 137 -0.56 -28.34 24.02
C GLY A 137 -2.05 -28.13 23.67
N CYS A 138 -2.34 -27.54 22.51
CA CYS A 138 -3.70 -27.23 22.07
C CYS A 138 -4.51 -28.49 21.73
N SER A 139 -5.74 -28.56 22.25
CA SER A 139 -6.67 -29.61 21.84
C SER A 139 -7.17 -29.36 20.42
N VAL A 140 -7.16 -30.40 19.57
CA VAL A 140 -7.68 -30.31 18.20
C VAL A 140 -9.12 -29.81 18.18
N ARG A 141 -10.00 -30.39 19.00
CA ARG A 141 -11.44 -30.08 19.00
C ARG A 141 -11.80 -28.85 19.82
N LYS A 142 -11.09 -28.58 20.92
CA LYS A 142 -11.42 -27.46 21.83
C LYS A 142 -10.71 -26.15 21.46
N ASN A 143 -9.55 -26.22 20.79
CA ASN A 143 -8.73 -25.03 20.49
C ASN A 143 -8.52 -24.87 18.98
N LEU A 144 -7.87 -25.84 18.31
CA LEU A 144 -7.43 -25.68 16.93
C LEU A 144 -8.60 -25.46 15.97
N ILE A 145 -9.58 -26.38 15.94
CA ILE A 145 -10.72 -26.31 15.01
C ILE A 145 -11.53 -25.03 15.20
N PRO A 146 -11.95 -24.63 16.42
CA PRO A 146 -12.70 -23.39 16.62
C PRO A 146 -11.96 -22.14 16.13
N VAL A 147 -10.66 -22.02 16.44
CA VAL A 147 -9.83 -20.87 16.03
C VAL A 147 -9.71 -20.83 14.51
N LEU A 148 -9.35 -21.95 13.87
CA LEU A 148 -9.16 -22.02 12.42
C LEU A 148 -10.46 -21.78 11.66
N ALA A 149 -11.58 -22.34 12.11
CA ALA A 149 -12.89 -22.11 11.51
C ALA A 149 -13.31 -20.63 11.63
N TYR A 150 -12.95 -19.96 12.74
CA TYR A 150 -13.20 -18.54 12.90
C TYR A 150 -12.33 -17.67 11.99
N LEU A 151 -11.04 -17.99 11.86
CA LEU A 151 -10.13 -17.33 10.91
C LEU A 151 -10.61 -17.48 9.45
N GLU A 152 -11.09 -18.67 9.08
CA GLU A 152 -11.71 -18.92 7.78
C GLU A 152 -12.97 -18.07 7.58
N LYS A 153 -13.84 -17.99 8.60
CA LYS A 153 -15.05 -17.15 8.58
C LYS A 153 -14.75 -15.65 8.43
N ILE A 154 -13.63 -15.16 8.95
CA ILE A 154 -13.22 -13.75 8.83
C ILE A 154 -12.79 -13.42 7.38
N GLY A 155 -12.35 -14.41 6.61
CA GLY A 155 -11.93 -14.25 5.21
C GLY A 155 -10.50 -14.72 4.92
N ILE A 156 -9.83 -15.39 5.86
CA ILE A 156 -8.53 -16.03 5.57
C ILE A 156 -8.81 -17.34 4.82
N SER A 157 -8.26 -17.50 3.62
CA SER A 157 -8.50 -18.70 2.84
C SER A 157 -7.95 -19.94 3.54
N ARG A 158 -8.63 -21.08 3.39
CA ARG A 158 -8.20 -22.36 3.96
C ARG A 158 -6.75 -22.73 3.64
N SER A 159 -6.31 -22.43 2.41
CA SER A 159 -4.93 -22.63 1.95
C SER A 159 -3.88 -21.76 2.64
N LYS A 160 -4.29 -20.66 3.29
CA LYS A 160 -3.41 -19.70 3.98
C LYS A 160 -3.43 -19.85 5.50
N LEU A 161 -4.29 -20.69 6.06
CA LEU A 161 -4.37 -20.92 7.50
C LEU A 161 -3.06 -21.46 8.08
N GLY A 162 -2.36 -22.36 7.38
CA GLY A 162 -1.05 -22.85 7.80
C GLY A 162 0.01 -21.76 7.85
N GLU A 163 0.07 -20.91 6.83
CA GLU A 163 0.96 -19.75 6.79
C GLU A 163 0.64 -18.76 7.93
N PHE A 164 -0.64 -18.53 8.22
CA PHE A 164 -1.07 -17.68 9.33
C PHE A 164 -0.61 -18.23 10.68
N VAL A 165 -0.86 -19.51 10.95
CA VAL A 165 -0.46 -20.17 12.21
C VAL A 165 1.05 -20.23 12.33
N LYS A 166 1.79 -20.45 11.24
CA LYS A 166 3.25 -20.38 11.24
C LYS A 166 3.75 -19.01 11.69
N ASN A 167 3.18 -17.93 11.15
CA ASN A 167 3.61 -16.56 11.47
C ASN A 167 3.15 -16.10 12.86
N TYR A 168 2.04 -16.63 13.38
CA TYR A 168 1.48 -16.26 14.68
C TYR A 168 0.84 -17.44 15.41
N PRO A 169 1.63 -18.42 15.90
CA PRO A 169 1.12 -19.67 16.45
C PRO A 169 0.38 -19.51 17.79
N GLN A 170 0.64 -18.42 18.52
CA GLN A 170 -0.04 -18.07 19.77
C GLN A 170 -1.56 -17.95 19.58
N VAL A 171 -2.03 -17.65 18.37
CA VAL A 171 -3.46 -17.58 18.05
C VAL A 171 -4.22 -18.86 18.40
N LEU A 172 -3.54 -20.01 18.36
CA LEU A 172 -4.16 -21.31 18.65
C LEU A 172 -4.59 -21.45 20.12
N HIS A 173 -3.98 -20.68 21.01
CA HIS A 173 -4.34 -20.63 22.42
C HIS A 173 -5.46 -19.65 22.71
N ALA A 174 -5.78 -18.77 21.76
CA ALA A 174 -6.72 -17.68 21.96
C ALA A 174 -8.17 -18.19 21.97
N SER A 175 -8.98 -17.60 22.86
CA SER A 175 -10.42 -17.80 22.87
C SER A 175 -11.06 -17.02 21.72
N VAL A 176 -11.81 -17.74 20.86
CA VAL A 176 -12.55 -17.12 19.76
C VAL A 176 -13.50 -16.02 20.26
N VAL A 177 -14.20 -16.26 21.37
CA VAL A 177 -15.23 -15.35 21.88
C VAL A 177 -14.63 -14.23 22.72
N VAL A 178 -13.61 -14.53 23.53
CA VAL A 178 -13.06 -13.57 24.52
C VAL A 178 -11.96 -12.70 23.93
N GLU A 179 -11.18 -13.21 22.97
CA GLU A 179 -9.98 -12.53 22.46
C GLU A 179 -10.12 -12.19 20.97
N LEU A 180 -10.44 -13.16 20.11
CA LEU A 180 -10.43 -12.94 18.66
C LEU A 180 -11.62 -12.11 18.16
N ALA A 181 -12.84 -12.45 18.59
CA ALA A 181 -14.05 -11.78 18.13
C ALA A 181 -14.13 -10.29 18.52
N PRO A 182 -13.71 -9.88 19.73
CA PRO A 182 -13.64 -8.47 20.09
C PRO A 182 -12.69 -7.66 19.21
N VAL A 183 -11.52 -8.20 18.84
CA VAL A 183 -10.58 -7.54 17.92
C VAL A 183 -11.20 -7.36 16.54
N VAL A 184 -11.85 -8.39 16.00
CA VAL A 184 -12.54 -8.28 14.70
C VAL A 184 -13.68 -7.27 14.74
N LYS A 185 -14.46 -7.24 15.84
CA LYS A 185 -15.52 -6.25 16.03
C LYS A 185 -14.95 -4.83 16.14
N PHE A 186 -13.83 -4.66 16.81
CA PHE A 186 -13.12 -3.39 16.90
C PHE A 186 -12.65 -2.91 15.53
N LEU A 187 -12.00 -3.77 14.72
CA LEU A 187 -11.59 -3.43 13.35
C LEU A 187 -12.79 -3.05 12.47
N ARG A 188 -13.91 -3.78 12.58
CA ARG A 188 -15.16 -3.43 11.90
C ARG A 188 -15.75 -2.10 12.38
N GLY A 189 -15.58 -1.77 13.65
CA GLY A 189 -15.99 -0.48 14.23
C GLY A 189 -15.09 0.69 13.84
N LEU A 190 -13.88 0.42 13.34
CA LEU A 190 -13.00 1.41 12.71
C LEU A 190 -13.28 1.58 11.21
N ASP A 191 -14.40 1.05 10.69
CA ASP A 191 -14.74 1.05 9.27
C ASP A 191 -13.80 0.24 8.36
N VAL A 192 -13.07 -0.76 8.90
CA VAL A 192 -12.37 -1.75 8.05
C VAL A 192 -13.41 -2.63 7.34
N GLU A 193 -13.34 -2.73 6.02
CA GLU A 193 -14.29 -3.51 5.24
C GLU A 193 -14.22 -5.01 5.57
N LYS A 194 -15.37 -5.69 5.52
CA LYS A 194 -15.47 -7.11 5.90
C LYS A 194 -14.57 -7.99 5.02
N GLN A 195 -14.46 -7.65 3.74
CA GLN A 195 -13.61 -8.35 2.77
C GLN A 195 -12.11 -8.14 3.04
N ASP A 196 -11.73 -7.02 3.64
CA ASP A 196 -10.33 -6.66 3.91
C ASP A 196 -9.82 -7.22 5.25
N LEU A 197 -10.71 -7.66 6.15
CA LEU A 197 -10.32 -8.18 7.47
C LEU A 197 -9.30 -9.32 7.38
N GLY A 198 -9.52 -10.28 6.48
CA GLY A 198 -8.58 -11.38 6.26
C GLY A 198 -7.21 -10.87 5.80
N TYR A 199 -7.18 -9.91 4.87
CA TYR A 199 -5.95 -9.28 4.40
C TYR A 199 -5.21 -8.53 5.51
N VAL A 200 -5.93 -7.74 6.30
CA VAL A 200 -5.38 -6.98 7.43
C VAL A 200 -4.73 -7.91 8.46
N LEU A 201 -5.43 -8.96 8.86
CA LEU A 201 -4.93 -9.92 9.85
C LEU A 201 -3.78 -10.77 9.30
N MET A 202 -3.80 -11.16 8.02
CA MET A 202 -2.65 -11.82 7.39
C MET A 202 -1.40 -10.93 7.39
N LYS A 203 -1.58 -9.61 7.21
CA LYS A 203 -0.48 -8.64 7.16
C LYS A 203 0.09 -8.33 8.55
N TYR A 204 -0.75 -8.28 9.58
CA TYR A 204 -0.33 -8.03 10.96
C TYR A 204 -1.14 -8.85 11.98
N PRO A 205 -0.86 -10.16 12.11
CA PRO A 205 -1.64 -11.08 12.94
C PRO A 205 -1.54 -10.78 14.44
N GLU A 206 -0.46 -10.11 14.88
CA GLU A 206 -0.26 -9.68 16.27
C GLU A 206 -1.35 -8.72 16.77
N LEU A 207 -2.15 -8.13 15.87
CA LEU A 207 -3.36 -7.38 16.24
C LEU A 207 -4.29 -8.18 17.16
N LEU A 208 -4.36 -9.50 16.96
CA LEU A 208 -5.19 -10.40 17.77
C LEU A 208 -4.69 -10.53 19.21
N GLY A 209 -3.45 -10.13 19.50
CA GLY A 209 -2.85 -10.14 20.84
C GLY A 209 -2.89 -8.78 21.54
N PHE A 210 -3.33 -7.70 20.88
CA PHE A 210 -3.42 -6.39 21.53
C PHE A 210 -4.70 -6.25 22.35
N LYS A 211 -4.57 -5.56 23.50
CA LYS A 211 -5.73 -5.10 24.26
C LYS A 211 -6.45 -3.99 23.49
N LEU A 212 -7.78 -4.09 23.38
CA LEU A 212 -8.62 -3.09 22.72
C LEU A 212 -8.50 -1.72 23.41
N GLU A 213 -8.63 -1.72 24.72
CA GLU A 213 -8.35 -0.58 25.60
C GLU A 213 -6.84 -0.54 25.88
N GLY A 214 -6.11 0.26 25.09
CA GLY A 214 -4.66 0.24 25.08
C GLY A 214 -4.07 0.89 23.83
N THR A 215 -3.03 0.29 23.27
CA THR A 215 -2.30 0.86 22.13
C THR A 215 -3.20 1.14 20.92
N MET A 216 -4.12 0.23 20.59
CA MET A 216 -4.99 0.41 19.41
C MET A 216 -5.93 1.62 19.55
N SER A 217 -6.65 1.71 20.68
CA SER A 217 -7.57 2.84 20.94
C SER A 217 -6.83 4.16 21.10
N THR A 218 -5.67 4.18 21.77
CA THR A 218 -4.87 5.41 21.91
C THR A 218 -4.34 5.90 20.57
N SER A 219 -3.87 5.02 19.69
CA SER A 219 -3.43 5.38 18.34
C SER A 219 -4.55 5.99 17.50
N VAL A 220 -5.74 5.37 17.51
CA VAL A 220 -6.92 5.90 16.81
C VAL A 220 -7.34 7.26 17.38
N ALA A 221 -7.46 7.37 18.70
CA ALA A 221 -7.85 8.62 19.36
C ALA A 221 -6.87 9.76 19.05
N TYR A 222 -5.57 9.46 19.03
CA TYR A 222 -4.56 10.45 18.65
C TYR A 222 -4.70 10.89 17.19
N LEU A 223 -4.89 9.96 16.25
CA LEU A 223 -5.09 10.29 14.83
C LEU A 223 -6.32 11.20 14.64
N VAL A 224 -7.43 10.89 15.30
CA VAL A 224 -8.63 11.74 15.27
C VAL A 224 -8.34 13.12 15.89
N SER A 225 -7.59 13.17 17.01
CA SER A 225 -7.20 14.43 17.66
C SER A 225 -6.31 15.33 16.80
N ILE A 226 -5.58 14.76 15.83
CA ILE A 226 -4.79 15.55 14.89
C ILE A 226 -5.58 16.03 13.68
N GLY A 227 -6.83 15.58 13.52
CA GLY A 227 -7.74 15.99 12.46
C GLY A 227 -7.93 14.93 11.37
N VAL A 228 -7.50 13.69 11.58
CA VAL A 228 -7.84 12.58 10.68
C VAL A 228 -9.34 12.31 10.78
N SER A 229 -9.99 12.25 9.63
CA SER A 229 -11.41 11.90 9.54
C SER A 229 -11.65 10.48 10.08
N PRO A 230 -12.60 10.28 11.03
CA PRO A 230 -12.90 8.96 11.56
C PRO A 230 -13.23 7.90 10.50
N ARG A 231 -13.85 8.31 9.38
CA ARG A 231 -14.20 7.44 8.25
C ARG A 231 -12.99 6.97 7.45
N ASP A 232 -11.88 7.71 7.51
CA ASP A 232 -10.64 7.37 6.80
C ASP A 232 -9.73 6.45 7.64
N ILE A 233 -10.03 6.23 8.92
CA ILE A 233 -9.26 5.32 9.79
C ILE A 233 -9.30 3.88 9.25
N GLY A 234 -10.45 3.40 8.80
CA GLY A 234 -10.59 2.06 8.22
C GLY A 234 -9.67 1.83 7.02
N PRO A 235 -9.75 2.67 5.97
CA PRO A 235 -8.82 2.66 4.84
C PRO A 235 -7.34 2.77 5.26
N MET A 236 -7.02 3.61 6.25
CA MET A 236 -5.65 3.71 6.78
C MET A 236 -5.18 2.40 7.42
N VAL A 237 -6.02 1.73 8.21
CA VAL A 237 -5.71 0.44 8.84
C VAL A 237 -5.55 -0.65 7.77
N THR A 238 -6.40 -0.66 6.74
CA THR A 238 -6.24 -1.59 5.60
C THR A 238 -4.89 -1.40 4.91
N GLN A 239 -4.49 -0.14 4.66
CA GLN A 239 -3.23 0.16 4.00
C GLN A 239 -2.00 -0.14 4.89
N TYR A 240 -2.04 0.21 6.18
CA TYR A 240 -0.91 0.05 7.11
C TYR A 240 -1.38 -0.36 8.52
N PRO A 241 -1.72 -1.65 8.74
CA PRO A 241 -2.31 -2.10 10.01
C PRO A 241 -1.37 -2.00 11.21
N TYR A 242 -0.05 -1.95 10.96
CA TYR A 242 0.97 -1.76 11.99
C TYR A 242 0.74 -0.51 12.84
N LEU A 243 0.08 0.53 12.32
CA LEU A 243 -0.21 1.76 13.06
C LEU A 243 -0.98 1.51 14.37
N LEU A 244 -1.83 0.48 14.42
CA LEU A 244 -2.59 0.15 15.63
C LEU A 244 -1.71 -0.45 16.74
N GLY A 245 -0.56 -1.03 16.38
CA GLY A 245 0.45 -1.53 17.32
C GLY A 245 1.49 -0.50 17.71
N MET A 246 1.48 0.70 17.10
CA MET A 246 2.47 1.74 17.36
C MET A 246 2.13 2.54 18.61
N ARG A 247 3.14 2.83 19.44
CA ARG A 247 2.97 3.68 20.63
C ARG A 247 2.87 5.15 20.21
N VAL A 248 1.79 5.82 20.60
CA VAL A 248 1.57 7.24 20.31
C VAL A 248 2.73 8.11 20.80
N GLY A 249 3.07 8.03 22.08
CA GLY A 249 4.04 8.95 22.70
C GLY A 249 5.47 8.84 22.19
N THR A 250 5.88 7.67 21.67
CA THR A 250 7.27 7.42 21.25
C THR A 250 7.45 7.30 19.74
N MET A 251 6.38 7.06 18.97
CA MET A 251 6.46 6.85 17.53
C MET A 251 5.62 7.86 16.75
N ILE A 252 4.29 7.84 16.97
CA ILE A 252 3.36 8.61 16.13
C ILE A 252 3.46 10.11 16.45
N LYS A 253 3.39 10.49 17.73
CA LYS A 253 3.39 11.89 18.15
C LYS A 253 4.70 12.61 17.79
N PRO A 254 5.90 12.05 18.06
CA PRO A 254 7.15 12.71 17.67
C PRO A 254 7.25 12.97 16.17
N LEU A 255 6.81 12.01 15.34
CA LEU A 255 6.78 12.19 13.88
C LEU A 255 5.85 13.34 13.48
N VAL A 256 4.63 13.35 14.00
CA VAL A 256 3.65 14.41 13.70
C VAL A 256 4.12 15.77 14.19
N ASP A 257 4.64 15.86 15.41
CA ASP A 257 5.20 17.11 15.97
C ASP A 257 6.34 17.64 15.09
N TYR A 258 7.24 16.75 14.62
CA TYR A 258 8.33 17.15 13.75
C TYR A 258 7.83 17.68 12.40
N LEU A 259 6.85 17.01 11.77
CA LEU A 259 6.25 17.47 10.52
C LEU A 259 5.60 18.86 10.68
N ILE A 260 4.91 19.08 11.80
CA ILE A 260 4.36 20.40 12.14
C ILE A 260 5.48 21.42 12.35
N SER A 261 6.59 21.03 13.00
CA SER A 261 7.74 21.91 13.24
C SER A 261 8.46 22.36 11.96
N ILE A 262 8.38 21.59 10.87
CA ILE A 262 8.88 21.99 9.55
C ILE A 262 8.02 23.10 8.93
N GLY A 263 6.78 23.28 9.40
CA GLY A 263 5.84 24.27 8.90
C GLY A 263 4.60 23.68 8.22
N LEU A 264 4.41 22.36 8.26
CA LEU A 264 3.18 21.75 7.73
C LEU A 264 2.00 22.06 8.66
N PRO A 265 0.89 22.63 8.14
CA PRO A 265 -0.30 22.80 8.93
C PRO A 265 -0.83 21.45 9.42
N LYS A 266 -1.30 21.39 10.66
CA LYS A 266 -1.83 20.17 11.30
C LYS A 266 -2.87 19.43 10.44
N LYS A 267 -3.75 20.15 9.75
CA LYS A 267 -4.75 19.59 8.82
C LYS A 267 -4.13 18.96 7.57
N ILE A 268 -3.04 19.51 7.05
CA ILE A 268 -2.31 18.93 5.91
C ILE A 268 -1.59 17.65 6.34
N VAL A 269 -1.00 17.62 7.53
CA VAL A 269 -0.41 16.40 8.10
C VAL A 269 -1.47 15.30 8.23
N ALA A 270 -2.66 15.62 8.77
CA ALA A 270 -3.76 14.65 8.85
C ALA A 270 -4.13 14.07 7.46
N ARG A 271 -4.41 14.93 6.47
CA ARG A 271 -4.71 14.50 5.09
C ARG A 271 -3.59 13.69 4.45
N MET A 272 -2.34 14.04 4.74
CA MET A 272 -1.17 13.32 4.26
C MET A 272 -1.15 11.87 4.80
N LEU A 273 -1.46 11.69 6.09
CA LEU A 273 -1.54 10.37 6.72
C LEU A 273 -2.76 9.57 6.25
N GLU A 274 -3.90 10.21 6.02
CA GLU A 274 -5.10 9.59 5.44
C GLU A 274 -4.80 8.89 4.12
N LYS A 275 -4.08 9.58 3.21
CA LYS A 275 -3.77 9.02 1.88
C LYS A 275 -2.59 8.05 1.88
N ARG A 276 -1.66 8.20 2.84
CA ARG A 276 -0.39 7.47 2.87
C ARG A 276 -0.06 7.05 4.30
N SER A 277 -0.88 6.18 4.87
CA SER A 277 -0.77 5.71 6.27
C SER A 277 0.57 5.08 6.61
N TYR A 278 1.28 4.49 5.64
CA TYR A 278 2.61 3.91 5.81
C TYR A 278 3.68 4.94 6.23
N ILE A 279 3.44 6.24 6.04
CA ILE A 279 4.35 7.30 6.50
C ILE A 279 4.48 7.30 8.03
N VAL A 280 3.41 6.91 8.74
CA VAL A 280 3.43 6.76 10.20
C VAL A 280 4.55 5.80 10.64
N GLY A 281 4.87 4.81 9.80
CA GLY A 281 5.90 3.80 10.04
C GLY A 281 7.34 4.27 9.82
N TYR A 282 7.58 5.48 9.30
CA TYR A 282 8.94 5.96 9.06
C TYR A 282 9.66 6.28 10.36
N ASN A 283 10.94 5.89 10.45
CA ASN A 283 11.77 6.24 11.59
C ASN A 283 12.14 7.73 11.53
N LEU A 284 11.76 8.48 12.57
CA LEU A 284 12.00 9.91 12.66
C LEU A 284 13.50 10.27 12.60
N GLU A 285 14.33 9.59 13.39
CA GLU A 285 15.75 9.92 13.55
C GLU A 285 16.61 9.29 12.43
N GLU A 286 16.30 8.07 12.01
CA GLU A 286 17.13 7.34 11.04
C GLU A 286 16.74 7.64 9.58
N THR A 287 15.53 8.14 9.33
CA THR A 287 15.00 8.27 7.96
C THR A 287 14.48 9.68 7.68
N VAL A 288 13.50 10.15 8.45
CA VAL A 288 12.79 11.40 8.13
C VAL A 288 13.70 12.62 8.26
N LYS A 289 14.33 12.82 9.42
CA LYS A 289 15.26 13.95 9.66
C LYS A 289 16.44 13.96 8.67
N PRO A 290 17.20 12.86 8.50
CA PRO A 290 18.28 12.82 7.52
C PRO A 290 17.83 13.14 6.09
N ASN A 291 16.63 12.72 5.69
CA ASN A 291 16.09 13.03 4.38
C ASN A 291 15.72 14.51 4.23
N VAL A 292 15.17 15.16 5.27
CA VAL A 292 14.91 16.60 5.27
C VAL A 292 16.22 17.41 5.23
N ASP A 293 17.20 17.05 6.06
CA ASP A 293 18.53 17.68 6.04
C ASP A 293 19.21 17.49 4.69
N CYS A 294 19.03 16.32 4.08
CA CYS A 294 19.51 16.05 2.74
C CYS A 294 18.88 17.00 1.71
N LEU A 295 17.57 17.20 1.70
CA LEU A 295 16.92 18.16 0.79
C LEU A 295 17.51 19.57 0.92
N ILE A 296 17.71 20.04 2.16
CA ILE A 296 18.33 21.34 2.43
C ILE A 296 19.76 21.38 1.88
N SER A 297 20.55 20.32 2.09
CA SER A 297 21.94 20.26 1.60
C SER A 297 22.07 20.30 0.07
N PHE A 298 21.01 19.92 -0.66
CA PHE A 298 20.93 20.03 -2.12
C PHE A 298 20.44 21.39 -2.61
N GLY A 299 20.18 22.35 -1.71
CA GLY A 299 19.78 23.71 -2.04
C GLY A 299 18.27 23.98 -2.00
N VAL A 300 17.45 23.02 -1.55
CA VAL A 300 16.02 23.26 -1.33
C VAL A 300 15.83 24.26 -0.21
N LYS A 301 15.09 25.33 -0.48
CA LYS A 301 14.79 26.39 0.49
C LYS A 301 13.95 25.85 1.64
N LYS A 302 14.31 26.24 2.88
CA LYS A 302 13.61 25.78 4.09
C LYS A 302 12.14 26.17 4.09
N GLU A 303 11.83 27.34 3.56
CA GLU A 303 10.47 27.89 3.48
C GLU A 303 9.57 27.09 2.53
N LEU A 304 10.16 26.36 1.57
CA LEU A 304 9.43 25.55 0.58
C LEU A 304 9.32 24.07 0.97
N LEU A 305 10.01 23.63 2.03
CA LEU A 305 9.93 22.24 2.52
C LEU A 305 8.50 21.78 2.82
N PRO A 306 7.63 22.58 3.49
CA PRO A 306 6.25 22.15 3.74
C PRO A 306 5.49 21.86 2.45
N LEU A 307 5.61 22.72 1.44
CA LEU A 307 4.93 22.57 0.16
C LEU A 307 5.42 21.32 -0.57
N LEU A 308 6.74 21.15 -0.65
CA LEU A 308 7.39 19.99 -1.27
C LEU A 308 6.95 18.67 -0.62
N ILE A 309 7.00 18.61 0.71
CA ILE A 309 6.62 17.41 1.47
C ILE A 309 5.13 17.14 1.34
N ALA A 310 4.26 18.16 1.40
CA ALA A 310 2.82 17.99 1.23
C ALA A 310 2.46 17.42 -0.15
N GLN A 311 3.15 17.88 -1.21
CA GLN A 311 2.93 17.42 -2.58
C GLN A 311 3.44 15.99 -2.81
N TYR A 312 4.59 15.64 -2.21
CA TYR A 312 5.21 14.31 -2.39
C TYR A 312 5.72 13.70 -1.09
N PRO A 313 4.82 13.31 -0.16
CA PRO A 313 5.15 12.88 1.20
C PRO A 313 6.10 11.67 1.29
N GLN A 314 6.01 10.80 0.28
CA GLN A 314 6.85 9.60 0.19
C GLN A 314 8.35 9.93 0.11
N ILE A 315 8.74 11.15 -0.26
CA ILE A 315 10.14 11.58 -0.26
C ILE A 315 10.81 11.40 1.09
N LEU A 316 10.06 11.52 2.18
CA LEU A 316 10.55 11.35 3.55
C LEU A 316 11.08 9.94 3.84
N GLY A 317 10.65 8.92 3.09
CA GLY A 317 11.09 7.53 3.25
C GLY A 317 11.95 6.99 2.11
N LEU A 318 12.25 7.81 1.09
CA LEU A 318 13.09 7.40 -0.03
C LEU A 318 14.58 7.43 0.35
N PRO A 319 15.46 6.73 -0.39
CA PRO A 319 16.89 6.93 -0.29
C PRO A 319 17.28 8.26 -0.98
N VAL A 320 16.90 9.39 -0.36
CA VAL A 320 16.94 10.74 -0.95
C VAL A 320 18.36 11.08 -1.39
N LYS A 321 19.37 10.88 -0.55
CA LYS A 321 20.77 11.20 -0.87
C LYS A 321 21.24 10.56 -2.18
N ALA A 322 21.05 9.25 -2.34
CA ALA A 322 21.46 8.53 -3.54
C ALA A 322 20.71 9.02 -4.77
N LYS A 323 19.37 9.16 -4.66
CA LYS A 323 18.53 9.61 -5.77
C LYS A 323 18.82 11.05 -6.19
N MET A 324 18.95 11.97 -5.24
CA MET A 324 19.27 13.37 -5.48
C MET A 324 20.64 13.51 -6.17
N SER A 325 21.69 12.83 -5.67
CA SER A 325 23.01 12.86 -6.31
C SER A 325 22.98 12.36 -7.76
N THR A 326 22.32 11.22 -8.00
CA THR A 326 22.21 10.65 -9.35
C THR A 326 21.44 11.59 -10.30
N GLN A 327 20.34 12.18 -9.84
CA GLN A 327 19.54 13.09 -10.66
C GLN A 327 20.26 14.43 -10.89
N GLN A 328 20.84 15.05 -9.87
CA GLN A 328 21.58 16.31 -10.01
C GLN A 328 22.73 16.17 -11.01
N TYR A 329 23.50 15.08 -10.92
CA TYR A 329 24.57 14.80 -11.89
C TYR A 329 24.04 14.64 -13.31
N PHE A 330 22.94 13.91 -13.48
CA PHE A 330 22.28 13.72 -14.78
C PHE A 330 21.79 15.05 -15.38
N PHE A 331 21.12 15.89 -14.59
CA PHE A 331 20.64 17.22 -15.01
C PHE A 331 21.82 18.13 -15.38
N SER A 332 22.90 18.14 -14.60
CA SER A 332 24.10 18.92 -14.91
C SER A 332 24.76 18.47 -16.21
N LEU A 333 24.93 17.15 -16.39
CA LEU A 333 25.62 16.61 -17.57
C LEU A 333 24.80 16.78 -18.85
N LYS A 334 23.52 16.41 -18.83
CA LYS A 334 22.66 16.29 -20.02
C LYS A 334 21.89 17.56 -20.36
N LEU A 335 21.50 18.35 -19.34
CA LEU A 335 20.69 19.55 -19.52
C LEU A 335 21.45 20.84 -19.22
N LYS A 336 22.70 20.77 -18.75
CA LYS A 336 23.47 21.95 -18.31
C LYS A 336 22.75 22.76 -17.21
N ILE A 337 21.88 22.10 -16.45
CA ILE A 337 21.22 22.69 -15.28
C ILE A 337 22.17 22.57 -14.10
N ASP A 338 22.50 23.70 -13.50
CA ASP A 338 23.38 23.80 -12.36
C ASP A 338 22.69 23.29 -11.06
N PRO A 339 23.44 23.09 -9.97
CA PRO A 339 22.88 22.62 -8.70
C PRO A 339 21.70 23.46 -8.18
N GLU A 340 21.75 24.79 -8.32
CA GLU A 340 20.69 25.69 -7.88
C GLU A 340 19.44 25.57 -8.78
N GLY A 341 19.63 25.52 -10.09
CA GLY A 341 18.55 25.23 -11.04
C GLY A 341 17.89 23.87 -10.76
N PHE A 342 18.66 22.85 -10.42
CA PHE A 342 18.12 21.53 -10.05
C PHE A 342 17.31 21.58 -8.77
N ALA A 343 17.76 22.32 -7.74
CA ALA A 343 16.99 22.51 -6.51
C ALA A 343 15.61 23.14 -6.82
N ARG A 344 15.55 24.17 -7.67
CA ARG A 344 14.29 24.78 -8.13
C ARG A 344 13.36 23.81 -8.87
N VAL A 345 13.93 22.90 -9.66
CA VAL A 345 13.16 21.83 -10.33
C VAL A 345 12.51 20.91 -9.29
N VAL A 346 13.27 20.51 -8.27
CA VAL A 346 12.80 19.64 -7.18
C VAL A 346 11.74 20.35 -6.31
N GLU A 347 11.89 21.64 -6.05
CA GLU A 347 10.92 22.47 -5.32
C GLU A 347 9.53 22.46 -5.99
N LYS A 348 9.49 22.55 -7.33
CA LYS A 348 8.24 22.58 -8.12
C LYS A 348 7.68 21.19 -8.44
N MET A 349 8.56 20.19 -8.56
CA MET A 349 8.19 18.82 -8.95
C MET A 349 9.10 17.78 -8.28
N PRO A 350 8.90 17.50 -6.98
CA PRO A 350 9.75 16.57 -6.22
C PRO A 350 9.73 15.12 -6.72
N GLN A 351 8.71 14.74 -7.52
CA GLN A 351 8.64 13.45 -8.20
C GLN A 351 9.85 13.20 -9.11
N ILE A 352 10.53 14.28 -9.57
CA ILE A 352 11.71 14.18 -10.44
C ILE A 352 12.82 13.32 -9.83
N VAL A 353 12.92 13.31 -8.50
CA VAL A 353 13.91 12.51 -7.75
C VAL A 353 13.76 11.01 -8.02
N SER A 354 12.53 10.55 -8.30
CA SER A 354 12.22 9.14 -8.60
C SER A 354 11.99 8.84 -10.07
N LEU A 355 11.92 9.85 -10.94
CA LEU A 355 11.60 9.65 -12.35
C LEU A 355 12.78 9.02 -13.12
N LYS A 356 12.49 8.05 -13.99
CA LYS A 356 13.53 7.37 -14.76
C LYS A 356 14.12 8.31 -15.82
N GLN A 357 15.44 8.33 -15.95
CA GLN A 357 16.17 9.22 -16.86
C GLN A 357 15.74 9.06 -18.33
N ASN A 358 15.41 7.83 -18.77
CA ASN A 358 14.90 7.58 -20.12
C ASN A 358 13.50 8.16 -20.37
N VAL A 359 12.68 8.36 -19.33
CA VAL A 359 11.40 9.06 -19.45
C VAL A 359 11.64 10.55 -19.60
N ILE A 360 12.57 11.11 -18.82
CA ILE A 360 12.98 12.52 -18.87
C ILE A 360 13.56 12.90 -20.24
N MET A 361 14.39 12.03 -20.82
CA MET A 361 15.05 12.31 -22.11
C MET A 361 14.09 12.40 -23.30
N LYS A 362 12.94 11.73 -23.27
CA LYS A 362 12.00 11.71 -24.41
C LYS A 362 11.49 13.11 -24.80
N PRO A 363 10.94 13.93 -23.89
CA PRO A 363 10.61 15.33 -24.18
C PRO A 363 11.82 16.19 -24.59
N ILE A 364 12.99 15.94 -23.99
CA ILE A 364 14.21 16.71 -24.26
C ILE A 364 14.70 16.46 -25.69
N GLU A 365 14.78 15.19 -26.11
CA GLU A 365 15.16 14.79 -27.47
C GLU A 365 14.21 15.35 -28.51
N PHE A 366 12.90 15.38 -28.20
CA PHE A 366 11.91 16.03 -29.04
C PHE A 366 12.20 17.52 -29.23
N LEU A 367 12.45 18.27 -28.15
CA LEU A 367 12.76 19.71 -28.21
C LEU A 367 14.09 19.99 -28.94
N LEU A 368 15.13 19.20 -28.68
CA LEU A 368 16.40 19.27 -29.42
C LEU A 368 16.18 19.04 -30.92
N GLY A 369 15.35 18.06 -31.28
CA GLY A 369 14.93 17.79 -32.65
C GLY A 369 14.05 18.89 -33.27
N ARG A 370 13.72 19.95 -32.54
CA ARG A 370 13.01 21.15 -33.04
C ARG A 370 13.87 22.42 -32.98
N ALA A 371 15.19 22.24 -32.88
CA ALA A 371 16.20 23.30 -32.88
C ALA A 371 16.16 24.24 -31.66
N PHE A 372 15.57 23.80 -30.54
CA PHE A 372 15.79 24.48 -29.26
C PHE A 372 17.22 24.20 -28.77
N GLN A 373 17.92 25.25 -28.33
CA GLN A 373 19.24 25.13 -27.73
C GLN A 373 19.14 24.50 -26.34
N VAL A 374 20.20 23.83 -25.89
CA VAL A 374 20.22 23.14 -24.59
C VAL A 374 19.98 24.12 -23.45
N GLU A 375 20.53 25.32 -23.55
CA GLU A 375 20.40 26.41 -22.58
C GLU A 375 18.96 26.91 -22.47
N ASP A 376 18.23 26.94 -23.58
CA ASP A 376 16.82 27.33 -23.60
C ASP A 376 15.93 26.22 -23.03
N ILE A 377 16.22 24.95 -23.34
CA ILE A 377 15.54 23.81 -22.72
C ILE A 377 15.79 23.80 -21.20
N ALA A 378 17.01 24.11 -20.75
CA ALA A 378 17.34 24.22 -19.34
C ALA A 378 16.44 25.25 -18.62
N LYS A 379 16.30 26.45 -19.19
CA LYS A 379 15.40 27.50 -18.68
C LYS A 379 13.95 27.02 -18.64
N MET A 380 13.49 26.38 -19.71
CA MET A 380 12.12 25.84 -19.79
C MET A 380 11.86 24.81 -18.69
N VAL A 381 12.80 23.89 -18.44
CA VAL A 381 12.69 22.84 -17.43
C VAL A 381 12.71 23.43 -16.01
N VAL A 382 13.59 24.39 -15.72
CA VAL A 382 13.64 25.06 -14.41
C VAL A 382 12.36 25.87 -14.15
N ARG A 383 11.78 26.46 -15.20
CA ARG A 383 10.51 27.19 -15.10
C ARG A 383 9.32 26.25 -14.90
N CYS A 384 9.17 25.24 -15.75
CA CYS A 384 8.07 24.28 -15.73
C CYS A 384 8.58 22.83 -15.88
N PRO A 385 9.00 22.18 -14.78
CA PRO A 385 9.48 20.79 -14.82
C PRO A 385 8.47 19.79 -15.37
N GLN A 386 7.18 20.10 -15.31
CA GLN A 386 6.07 19.24 -15.73
C GLN A 386 6.16 18.86 -17.22
N ILE A 387 6.85 19.66 -18.05
CA ILE A 387 7.09 19.33 -19.46
C ILE A 387 7.86 18.02 -19.62
N LEU A 388 8.67 17.62 -18.63
CA LEU A 388 9.43 16.37 -18.63
C LEU A 388 8.53 15.13 -18.48
N CYS A 389 7.29 15.31 -18.04
CA CYS A 389 6.29 14.25 -17.90
C CYS A 389 5.27 14.26 -19.04
N SER A 390 5.38 15.19 -20.00
CA SER A 390 4.48 15.27 -21.14
C SER A 390 4.73 14.15 -22.14
N ARG A 391 3.64 13.59 -22.70
CA ARG A 391 3.74 12.62 -23.79
C ARG A 391 4.21 13.33 -25.06
N VAL A 392 5.29 12.83 -25.67
CA VAL A 392 5.91 13.43 -26.87
C VAL A 392 4.91 13.64 -28.00
N GLU A 393 3.99 12.71 -28.24
CA GLU A 393 2.96 12.86 -29.28
C GLU A 393 2.05 14.08 -29.06
N LEU A 394 1.73 14.38 -27.81
CA LEU A 394 0.87 15.50 -27.46
C LEU A 394 1.65 16.82 -27.55
N MET A 395 2.92 16.81 -27.12
CA MET A 395 3.83 17.95 -27.32
C MET A 395 4.02 18.26 -28.82
N LYS A 396 4.14 17.21 -29.64
CA LYS A 396 4.30 17.31 -31.09
C LYS A 396 3.10 18.01 -31.73
N ASN A 397 1.88 17.58 -31.40
CA ASN A 397 0.67 18.21 -31.92
C ASN A 397 0.58 19.69 -31.51
N SER A 398 0.81 19.99 -30.22
CA SER A 398 0.78 21.38 -29.74
C SER A 398 1.87 22.25 -30.38
N TYR A 399 3.07 21.70 -30.60
CA TYR A 399 4.16 22.39 -31.27
C TYR A 399 3.82 22.74 -32.73
N TYR A 400 3.29 21.78 -33.50
CA TYR A 400 2.95 22.05 -34.91
C TYR A 400 1.79 23.03 -35.06
N PHE A 401 0.81 22.98 -34.15
CA PHE A 401 -0.24 24.00 -34.10
C PHE A 401 0.34 25.39 -33.82
N TYR A 402 1.22 25.51 -32.81
CA TYR A 402 1.91 26.76 -32.49
C TYR A 402 2.69 27.32 -33.68
N LYS A 403 3.46 26.44 -34.35
CA LYS A 403 4.31 26.82 -35.47
C LYS A 403 3.50 27.22 -36.72
N THR A 404 2.47 26.44 -37.04
CA THR A 404 1.80 26.51 -38.36
C THR A 404 0.56 27.39 -38.31
N GLU A 405 -0.30 27.19 -37.31
CA GLU A 405 -1.60 27.88 -37.20
C GLU A 405 -1.47 29.18 -36.41
N MET A 406 -0.63 29.21 -35.37
CA MET A 406 -0.41 30.42 -34.59
C MET A 406 0.65 31.34 -35.21
N GLY A 407 1.65 30.78 -35.91
CA GLY A 407 2.69 31.56 -36.57
C GLY A 407 3.53 32.42 -35.63
N ARG A 408 3.63 32.04 -34.35
CA ARG A 408 4.29 32.81 -33.29
C ARG A 408 5.78 32.47 -33.15
N PRO A 409 6.62 33.40 -32.63
CA PRO A 409 8.05 33.15 -32.47
C PRO A 409 8.33 32.01 -31.49
N MET A 410 9.33 31.17 -31.78
CA MET A 410 9.71 30.05 -30.90
C MET A 410 10.27 30.50 -29.55
N LYS A 411 10.82 31.71 -29.48
CA LYS A 411 11.33 32.32 -28.23
C LYS A 411 10.24 32.43 -27.16
N GLU A 412 9.01 32.70 -27.55
CA GLU A 412 7.89 32.79 -26.61
C GLU A 412 7.54 31.43 -25.97
N LEU A 413 7.81 30.30 -26.64
CA LEU A 413 7.70 28.97 -26.01
C LEU A 413 8.79 28.73 -24.95
N VAL A 414 9.96 29.34 -25.10
CA VAL A 414 11.03 29.29 -24.09
C VAL A 414 10.63 30.10 -22.86
N GLU A 415 10.01 31.26 -23.08
CA GLU A 415 9.52 32.15 -22.02
C GLU A 415 8.30 31.59 -21.29
N TYR A 416 7.42 30.85 -22.00
CA TYR A 416 6.20 30.24 -21.46
C TYR A 416 6.08 28.74 -21.81
N PRO A 417 6.93 27.87 -21.24
CA PRO A 417 6.93 26.41 -21.49
C PRO A 417 5.65 25.71 -21.04
N GLU A 418 4.87 26.32 -20.14
CA GLU A 418 3.57 25.85 -19.66
C GLU A 418 2.60 25.60 -20.81
N TYR A 419 2.79 26.24 -21.98
CA TYR A 419 2.10 25.93 -23.22
C TYR A 419 1.98 24.42 -23.49
N PHE A 420 3.06 23.67 -23.28
CA PHE A 420 3.08 22.22 -23.52
C PHE A 420 2.29 21.40 -22.50
N THR A 421 1.85 22.01 -21.40
CA THR A 421 1.06 21.35 -20.34
C THR A 421 -0.45 21.47 -20.57
N TYR A 422 -0.89 22.43 -21.39
CA TYR A 422 -2.29 22.62 -21.73
C TYR A 422 -2.75 21.67 -22.83
N SER A 423 -4.03 21.32 -22.80
CA SER A 423 -4.67 20.50 -23.84
C SER A 423 -4.82 21.27 -25.15
N LEU A 424 -4.36 20.70 -26.25
CA LEU A 424 -4.48 21.33 -27.56
C LEU A 424 -5.95 21.56 -27.96
N GLU A 425 -6.76 20.50 -27.88
CA GLU A 425 -8.14 20.52 -28.39
C GLU A 425 -9.10 21.27 -27.46
N SER A 426 -8.94 21.13 -26.13
CA SER A 426 -9.89 21.73 -25.18
C SER A 426 -9.47 23.09 -24.63
N ARG A 427 -8.20 23.49 -24.76
CA ARG A 427 -7.69 24.73 -24.15
C ARG A 427 -7.03 25.67 -25.15
N ILE A 428 -6.07 25.19 -25.93
CA ILE A 428 -5.27 26.06 -26.80
C ILE A 428 -6.06 26.50 -28.03
N LYS A 429 -6.59 25.55 -28.82
CA LYS A 429 -7.31 25.82 -30.06
C LYS A 429 -8.55 26.70 -29.88
N PRO A 430 -9.49 26.39 -28.95
CA PRO A 430 -10.73 27.16 -28.85
C PRO A 430 -10.48 28.61 -28.43
N ARG A 431 -9.52 28.82 -27.52
CA ARG A 431 -9.17 30.16 -27.04
C ARG A 431 -8.45 30.97 -28.12
N TYR A 432 -7.53 30.35 -28.85
CA TYR A 432 -6.86 31.03 -29.97
C TYR A 432 -7.84 31.41 -31.09
N GLN A 433 -8.81 30.55 -31.42
CA GLN A 433 -9.86 30.87 -32.40
C GLN A 433 -10.74 32.05 -31.96
N LYS A 434 -11.14 32.10 -30.69
CA LYS A 434 -11.87 33.24 -30.12
C LYS A 434 -11.06 34.55 -30.16
N LEU A 435 -9.74 34.48 -29.92
CA LEU A 435 -8.86 35.64 -30.08
C LEU A 435 -8.79 36.12 -31.52
N GLN A 436 -8.67 35.18 -32.47
CA GLN A 436 -8.65 35.50 -33.90
C GLN A 436 -9.96 36.15 -34.36
N SER A 437 -11.12 35.64 -33.93
CA SER A 437 -12.42 36.20 -34.33
C SER A 437 -12.65 37.62 -33.80
N LYS A 438 -12.06 37.97 -32.65
CA LYS A 438 -12.10 39.32 -32.07
C LYS A 438 -10.91 40.19 -32.48
N GLY A 439 -9.94 39.68 -33.24
CA GLY A 439 -8.73 40.41 -33.62
C GLY A 439 -7.80 40.77 -32.46
N ILE A 440 -7.89 40.05 -31.33
CA ILE A 440 -7.10 40.33 -30.12
C ILE A 440 -5.73 39.66 -30.22
N ARG A 441 -4.66 40.44 -30.03
CA ARG A 441 -3.29 39.93 -29.87
C ARG A 441 -2.92 39.93 -28.39
N SER A 442 -2.48 38.78 -27.88
CA SER A 442 -2.10 38.63 -26.47
C SER A 442 -0.91 37.68 -26.29
N SER A 443 -0.24 37.72 -25.13
CA SER A 443 0.77 36.72 -24.75
C SER A 443 0.13 35.34 -24.56
N LEU A 444 0.93 34.26 -24.64
CA LEU A 444 0.47 32.91 -24.28
C LEU A 444 -0.09 32.83 -22.84
N ASN A 445 0.58 33.47 -21.88
CA ASN A 445 0.16 33.49 -20.48
C ASN A 445 -1.24 34.10 -20.33
N TRP A 446 -1.50 35.23 -21.00
CA TRP A 446 -2.74 35.98 -20.89
C TRP A 446 -4.00 35.17 -21.25
N PHE A 447 -3.94 34.36 -22.31
CA PHE A 447 -5.12 33.58 -22.71
C PHE A 447 -5.12 32.13 -22.22
N LEU A 448 -4.01 31.58 -21.73
CA LEU A 448 -3.95 30.19 -21.29
C LEU A 448 -4.04 30.04 -19.76
N ASN A 449 -3.45 30.96 -19.00
CA ASN A 449 -3.31 30.86 -17.55
C ASN A 449 -4.45 31.52 -16.77
N CYS A 450 -5.70 31.23 -17.13
CA CYS A 450 -6.88 31.76 -16.45
C CYS A 450 -8.05 30.80 -16.60
N SER A 451 -9.06 30.88 -15.73
CA SER A 451 -10.24 30.02 -15.86
C SER A 451 -11.04 30.28 -17.14
N ASP A 452 -12.03 29.43 -17.44
CA ASP A 452 -12.87 29.63 -18.63
C ASP A 452 -13.74 30.87 -18.46
N GLN A 453 -14.30 31.08 -17.26
CA GLN A 453 -14.96 32.33 -16.86
C GLN A 453 -14.05 33.55 -17.04
N ARG A 454 -12.85 33.57 -16.42
CA ARG A 454 -11.92 34.71 -16.51
C ARG A 454 -11.45 34.97 -17.95
N PHE A 455 -11.35 33.94 -18.78
CA PHE A 455 -11.03 34.11 -20.19
C PHE A 455 -12.17 34.79 -20.95
N GLU A 456 -13.43 34.43 -20.68
CA GLU A 456 -14.58 35.08 -21.32
C GLU A 456 -14.74 36.54 -20.87
N GLU A 457 -14.56 36.82 -19.57
CA GLU A 457 -14.49 38.20 -19.05
C GLU A 457 -13.43 39.03 -19.78
N ARG A 458 -12.22 38.47 -19.95
CA ARG A 458 -11.12 39.10 -20.69
C ARG A 458 -11.45 39.36 -22.16
N LEU A 459 -12.33 38.55 -22.76
CA LEU A 459 -12.80 38.77 -24.13
C LEU A 459 -13.92 39.83 -24.21
N GLN A 460 -14.66 40.07 -23.12
CA GLN A 460 -15.75 41.05 -23.04
C GLN A 460 -15.26 42.44 -22.61
N GLY A 461 -14.26 42.49 -21.73
CA GLY A 461 -13.69 43.73 -21.23
C GLY A 461 -12.92 44.49 -22.32
N ASN A 462 -13.19 45.80 -22.44
CA ASN A 462 -12.34 46.72 -23.21
C ASN A 462 -10.94 46.94 -22.57
N PHE A 463 -10.69 46.38 -21.38
CA PHE A 463 -9.44 46.47 -20.67
C PHE A 463 -8.59 45.21 -20.91
N ILE A 464 -7.52 45.39 -21.69
CA ILE A 464 -6.36 44.49 -21.65
C ILE A 464 -5.73 44.70 -20.28
N ASP A 465 -6.11 43.86 -19.31
CA ASP A 465 -5.36 43.71 -18.07
C ASP A 465 -3.89 43.46 -18.48
N PRO A 466 -2.93 44.33 -18.12
CA PRO A 466 -1.53 44.15 -18.51
C PRO A 466 -1.07 42.75 -18.06
N ASP A 467 -0.14 42.16 -18.81
CA ASP A 467 0.42 40.81 -18.58
C ASP A 467 0.86 40.62 -17.12
N THR A 468 -0.10 40.32 -16.24
CA THR A 468 0.16 39.89 -14.88
C THR A 468 0.58 38.44 -15.01
N GLU A 469 1.68 38.07 -14.34
CA GLU A 469 2.01 36.66 -14.16
C GLU A 469 0.76 36.02 -13.54
N GLY A 470 0.11 35.11 -14.29
CA GLY A 470 -1.04 34.40 -13.74
C GLY A 470 -0.55 33.54 -12.58
N PRO A 471 -1.42 33.15 -11.63
CA PRO A 471 -1.00 32.47 -10.43
C PRO A 471 -0.14 31.24 -10.76
N THR A 472 1.01 31.13 -10.11
CA THR A 472 1.79 29.90 -10.11
C THR A 472 0.92 28.83 -9.47
N PHE A 473 0.61 27.77 -10.22
CA PHE A 473 -0.16 26.65 -9.69
C PHE A 473 0.77 25.78 -8.84
N ASP A 474 0.80 26.08 -7.54
CA ASP A 474 1.47 25.26 -6.54
C ASP A 474 0.46 24.28 -5.96
N MET A 475 0.66 22.99 -6.23
CA MET A 475 -0.22 21.92 -5.73
C MET A 475 -0.34 22.00 -4.21
N GLY A 476 -1.53 22.35 -3.72
CA GLY A 476 -1.84 22.43 -2.28
C GLY A 476 -1.71 23.81 -1.64
N GLY A 477 -1.36 24.85 -2.39
CA GLY A 477 -1.38 26.24 -1.94
C GLY A 477 -2.75 26.93 -2.14
N LYS A 478 -3.00 28.01 -1.40
CA LYS A 478 -4.11 28.93 -1.69
C LYS A 478 -3.75 29.69 -2.98
N LEU A 479 -4.68 29.78 -3.94
CA LEU A 479 -4.46 30.57 -5.15
C LEU A 479 -4.39 32.05 -4.72
N GLU A 480 -3.20 32.63 -4.69
CA GLU A 480 -3.06 34.07 -4.49
C GLU A 480 -3.37 34.76 -5.80
N MET A 481 -4.55 35.36 -5.90
CA MET A 481 -4.88 36.26 -7.00
C MET A 481 -4.33 37.64 -6.65
N PRO A 482 -3.54 38.29 -7.54
CA PRO A 482 -3.27 39.71 -7.41
C PRO A 482 -4.62 40.44 -7.39
N GLY A 483 -4.95 41.08 -6.26
CA GLY A 483 -6.19 41.81 -6.11
C GLY A 483 -6.21 42.97 -7.11
N GLY A 484 -7.01 42.84 -8.16
CA GLY A 484 -7.49 44.01 -8.88
C GLY A 484 -8.45 44.74 -7.95
N GLU A 485 -8.14 45.98 -7.61
CA GLU A 485 -9.08 46.89 -6.96
C GLU A 485 -10.30 47.06 -7.88
N ILE A 486 -11.31 46.21 -7.71
CA ILE A 486 -12.63 46.42 -8.30
C ILE A 486 -13.43 47.19 -7.25
N VAL A 487 -13.34 48.51 -7.34
CA VAL A 487 -14.40 49.39 -6.86
C VAL A 487 -15.45 49.39 -7.97
N THR A 488 -16.52 48.62 -7.82
CA THR A 488 -17.89 48.96 -8.25
C THR A 488 -18.84 47.82 -7.84
N ASP A 489 -19.60 48.12 -6.80
CA ASP A 489 -21.03 47.91 -6.55
C ASP A 489 -21.77 46.72 -7.23
N GLU A 490 -22.38 45.97 -6.32
CA GLU A 490 -23.66 45.26 -6.41
C GLU A 490 -23.71 43.80 -6.91
N GLU A 491 -24.08 42.96 -5.93
CA GLU A 491 -24.87 41.71 -5.98
C GLU A 491 -24.17 40.47 -6.57
N GLU A 492 -23.63 39.60 -5.71
CA GLU A 492 -24.31 38.40 -5.17
C GLU A 492 -24.99 37.57 -6.25
N ASP A 493 -24.28 36.54 -6.74
CA ASP A 493 -24.89 35.24 -6.95
C ASP A 493 -23.82 34.13 -6.87
N GLU A 494 -24.26 33.03 -6.28
CA GLU A 494 -23.50 31.92 -5.73
C GLU A 494 -22.87 30.99 -6.78
N SER A 495 -21.79 30.32 -6.37
CA SER A 495 -21.52 28.90 -6.70
C SER A 495 -21.23 28.56 -8.17
N ASP A 496 -19.95 28.54 -8.52
CA ASP A 496 -19.39 27.44 -9.32
C ASP A 496 -17.98 27.10 -8.82
N ASP A 497 -17.85 25.95 -8.16
CA ASP A 497 -16.54 25.32 -7.90
C ASP A 497 -15.92 24.94 -9.26
N GLU A 498 -15.30 25.89 -9.97
CA GLU A 498 -14.61 25.65 -11.24
C GLU A 498 -13.39 24.74 -11.02
N VAL A 499 -13.53 23.47 -11.36
CA VAL A 499 -12.43 22.49 -11.42
C VAL A 499 -11.52 22.82 -12.61
N LEU A 500 -10.35 23.42 -12.36
CA LEU A 500 -9.37 23.71 -13.40
C LEU A 500 -8.52 22.48 -13.76
N TYR A 501 -8.71 21.98 -14.98
CA TYR A 501 -7.88 20.94 -15.58
C TYR A 501 -6.54 21.51 -16.10
N ARG A 502 -5.55 21.72 -15.21
CA ARG A 502 -4.19 21.31 -15.64
C ARG A 502 -4.19 19.79 -15.67
N ARG A 503 -3.37 19.16 -16.52
CA ARG A 503 -3.13 17.72 -16.35
C ARG A 503 -2.53 17.52 -14.97
N THR A 504 -3.35 17.16 -14.00
CA THR A 504 -2.89 16.52 -12.78
C THR A 504 -2.31 15.20 -13.25
N LEU A 505 -1.02 15.20 -13.57
CA LEU A 505 -0.29 13.98 -13.86
C LEU A 505 -0.19 13.23 -12.53
N THR A 506 -1.21 12.44 -12.23
CA THR A 506 -1.06 11.30 -11.31
C THR A 506 -0.13 10.33 -12.04
N LEU A 507 1.14 10.32 -11.64
CA LEU A 507 2.11 9.31 -12.07
C LEU A 507 1.76 7.95 -11.46
#